data_AF-A0A558BR77-F1
#
_entry.id   AF-A0A558BR77-F1
#
_cell.length_a   1.000
_cell.length_b   1.000
_cell.length_c   1.000
_cell.angle_alpha   90.00
_cell.angle_beta   90.00
_cell.angle_gamma   90.00
#
_symmetry.space_group_name_H-M   'P 1'
#
loop_
_entity.id
_entity.type
_entity.pdbx_description
1 polymer ?
#
loop_
_entity_poly.entity_id
_entity_poly.type
_entity_poly.pdbx_seq_one_letter_code
_entity_poly.pdbx_strand_id
1 'polypeptide(L)'
;MTVCLAVSLASCNGTTDTNANTSNNTSINTKSDTSMVGAVQTPQLSDSTTRSTEHLNKSLKASQKLVSLTATFHTTDNDKDWTTQIGSTVRLNGHVVGEIFCCSADRKDDHYDDNTDSPPIYLNISEHPTKDELNGSIYEITAMEVKGGTDEWHFDARLNAKFDDGSQRNWTFLKQSLHSKSGSREGIKFDLYKNHD
;
A
#
# COMPACT_ATOMS: atom_id res chain seq x y z
N MET A 1 14.35 20.42 16.14
CA MET A 1 13.70 19.15 15.74
C MET A 1 12.21 19.42 15.68
N THR A 2 11.74 19.88 14.53
CA THR A 2 10.32 20.20 14.34
C THR A 2 9.70 19.00 13.66
N VAL A 3 8.78 18.34 14.38
CA VAL A 3 8.02 17.19 13.90
C VAL A 3 6.97 17.73 12.93
N CYS A 4 6.94 17.21 11.69
CA CYS A 4 5.78 17.37 10.82
C CYS A 4 4.58 16.73 11.52
N LEU A 5 3.81 17.57 12.22
CA LEU A 5 2.58 17.16 12.87
C LEU A 5 1.60 16.79 11.75
N ALA A 6 1.36 15.50 11.56
CA ALA A 6 0.28 15.03 10.69
C ALA A 6 -1.03 15.57 11.27
N VAL A 7 -1.53 16.66 10.67
CA VAL A 7 -2.87 17.17 10.98
C VAL A 7 -3.86 16.19 10.40
N SER A 8 -4.43 15.37 11.27
CA SER A 8 -5.62 14.56 11.00
C SER A 8 -6.70 15.47 10.41
N LEU A 9 -7.00 15.28 9.13
CA LEU A 9 -8.16 15.90 8.50
C LEU A 9 -9.41 15.18 9.02
N ALA A 10 -10.22 15.94 9.74
CA ALA A 10 -11.52 15.54 10.21
C ALA A 10 -12.40 15.10 9.02
N SER A 11 -12.92 13.88 9.15
CA SER A 11 -13.94 13.30 8.29
C SER A 11 -15.21 14.15 8.30
N CYS A 12 -15.68 14.55 7.11
CA CYS A 12 -17.01 15.10 6.96
C CYS A 12 -18.04 13.97 6.99
N ASN A 13 -18.87 13.97 8.04
CA ASN A 13 -20.08 13.17 8.16
C ASN A 13 -21.01 13.38 6.96
N GLY A 14 -21.26 12.30 6.21
CA GLY A 14 -22.38 12.18 5.28
C GLY A 14 -23.23 10.98 5.70
N THR A 15 -24.19 11.23 6.59
CA THR A 15 -25.20 10.28 7.03
C THR A 15 -26.27 10.12 5.94
N THR A 16 -26.44 8.91 5.41
CA THR A 16 -27.75 8.42 4.97
C THR A 16 -27.82 6.92 5.23
N ASP A 17 -28.60 6.57 6.25
CA ASP A 17 -29.19 5.25 6.41
C ASP A 17 -30.14 4.95 5.24
N THR A 18 -30.09 3.74 4.69
CA THR A 18 -31.30 2.91 4.56
C THR A 18 -30.97 1.45 4.33
N ASN A 19 -31.44 0.63 5.27
CA ASN A 19 -31.74 -0.79 5.22
C ASN A 19 -32.21 -1.33 3.85
N ALA A 20 -31.72 -2.51 3.47
CA ALA A 20 -32.59 -3.62 3.07
C ALA A 20 -31.84 -4.97 3.15
N ASN A 21 -32.19 -5.72 4.18
CA ASN A 21 -31.91 -7.13 4.38
C ASN A 21 -32.79 -7.96 3.42
N THR A 22 -32.21 -8.79 2.55
CA THR A 22 -32.93 -9.89 1.91
C THR A 22 -32.04 -11.12 1.79
N SER A 23 -32.27 -12.05 2.71
CA SER A 23 -31.81 -13.43 2.65
C SER A 23 -32.68 -14.22 1.67
N ASN A 24 -32.11 -14.87 0.66
CA ASN A 24 -32.81 -15.90 -0.12
C ASN A 24 -32.13 -17.25 0.10
N ASN A 25 -32.72 -18.01 1.03
CA ASN A 25 -32.45 -19.41 1.27
C ASN A 25 -33.46 -20.21 0.45
N THR A 26 -33.02 -20.82 -0.66
CA THR A 26 -33.90 -21.66 -1.49
C THR A 26 -33.67 -23.12 -1.15
N SER A 27 -34.58 -23.67 -0.36
CA SER A 27 -34.76 -25.11 -0.19
C SER A 27 -35.55 -25.68 -1.37
N ILE A 28 -35.08 -26.76 -2.01
CA ILE A 28 -35.89 -27.59 -2.90
C ILE A 28 -35.89 -29.02 -2.36
N ASN A 29 -37.09 -29.52 -2.14
CA ASN A 29 -37.42 -30.83 -1.63
C ASN A 29 -37.72 -31.81 -2.76
N THR A 30 -37.32 -33.06 -2.54
CA THR A 30 -37.94 -34.35 -2.94
C THR A 30 -38.20 -34.67 -4.43
N LYS A 31 -37.59 -35.78 -4.87
CA LYS A 31 -38.33 -36.89 -5.52
C LYS A 31 -37.66 -38.24 -5.18
N SER A 32 -38.50 -39.15 -4.72
CA SER A 32 -38.22 -40.56 -4.43
C SER A 32 -38.45 -41.38 -5.69
N ASP A 33 -37.61 -42.38 -5.97
CA ASP A 33 -38.02 -43.57 -6.72
C ASP A 33 -37.13 -44.80 -6.39
N THR A 34 -37.76 -45.73 -5.68
CA THR A 34 -37.83 -47.20 -5.86
C THR A 34 -36.63 -48.02 -6.39
N SER A 35 -36.10 -48.85 -5.47
CA SER A 35 -35.72 -50.28 -5.55
C SER A 35 -34.72 -50.79 -6.61
N MET A 36 -33.71 -51.55 -6.17
CA MET A 36 -33.52 -52.99 -6.48
C MET A 36 -32.30 -53.57 -5.74
N VAL A 37 -32.58 -54.61 -4.95
CA VAL A 37 -31.78 -55.80 -4.55
C VAL A 37 -30.29 -55.85 -4.94
N GLY A 38 -29.39 -56.12 -3.98
CA GLY A 38 -28.16 -56.85 -4.27
C GLY A 38 -26.98 -56.66 -3.31
N ALA A 39 -26.58 -57.76 -2.66
CA ALA A 39 -25.28 -58.05 -2.03
C ALA A 39 -24.91 -57.31 -0.73
N VAL A 40 -25.09 -58.02 0.38
CA VAL A 40 -24.40 -57.79 1.67
C VAL A 40 -22.92 -58.09 1.46
N GLN A 41 -22.09 -57.05 1.52
CA GLN A 41 -20.64 -57.17 1.63
C GLN A 41 -20.24 -56.44 2.91
N THR A 42 -19.84 -57.21 3.91
CA THR A 42 -19.27 -56.71 5.17
C THR A 42 -18.04 -55.87 4.88
N PRO A 43 -18.02 -54.57 5.25
CA PRO A 43 -16.80 -53.78 5.18
C PRO A 43 -15.87 -54.22 6.31
N GLN A 44 -14.68 -54.69 5.97
CA GLN A 44 -13.58 -54.74 6.94
C GLN A 44 -13.24 -53.30 7.33
N LEU A 45 -13.39 -52.99 8.62
CA LEU A 45 -12.73 -51.85 9.24
C LEU A 45 -11.22 -52.09 9.20
N SER A 46 -10.55 -51.52 8.20
CA SER A 46 -9.12 -51.27 8.27
C SER A 46 -8.90 -49.88 8.88
N ASP A 47 -8.44 -49.91 10.13
CA ASP A 47 -7.79 -48.81 10.82
C ASP A 47 -6.71 -48.18 9.93
N SER A 48 -6.85 -46.90 9.60
CA SER A 48 -5.77 -46.06 9.06
C SER A 48 -6.13 -44.57 9.18
N THR A 49 -6.66 -44.18 10.34
CA THR A 49 -6.82 -42.76 10.72
C THR A 49 -5.50 -42.22 11.28
N THR A 50 -4.42 -42.27 10.50
CA THR A 50 -3.13 -41.68 10.91
C THR A 50 -2.34 -41.14 9.73
N ARG A 51 -2.98 -40.40 8.82
CA ARG A 51 -2.28 -39.70 7.73
C ARG A 51 -2.86 -38.36 7.30
N SER A 52 -3.79 -37.79 8.09
CA SER A 52 -4.50 -36.55 7.72
C SER A 52 -4.07 -35.30 8.50
N THR A 53 -3.17 -35.41 9.48
CA THR A 53 -2.69 -34.26 10.26
C THR A 53 -1.38 -33.65 9.75
N GLU A 54 -0.58 -34.35 8.95
CA GLU A 54 0.66 -33.77 8.39
C GLU A 54 0.43 -32.83 7.19
N HIS A 55 -0.72 -32.93 6.50
CA HIS A 55 -1.02 -32.04 5.36
C HIS A 55 -1.75 -30.74 5.74
N LEU A 56 -2.26 -30.64 6.97
CA LEU A 56 -2.92 -29.42 7.49
C LEU A 56 -1.96 -28.46 8.17
N ASN A 57 -0.69 -28.85 8.36
CA ASN A 57 0.40 -27.96 8.79
C ASN A 57 1.11 -27.29 7.62
N LYS A 58 0.49 -27.22 6.43
CA LYS A 58 0.87 -26.26 5.39
C LYS A 58 0.48 -24.87 5.89
N SER A 59 1.31 -24.40 6.83
CA SER A 59 1.52 -23.06 7.33
C SER A 59 0.54 -22.08 6.70
N LEU A 60 -0.53 -21.76 7.42
CA LEU A 60 -1.11 -20.42 7.35
C LEU A 60 0.03 -19.47 7.70
N LYS A 61 0.87 -19.14 6.72
CA LYS A 61 1.77 -18.01 6.81
C LYS A 61 0.83 -16.84 7.06
N ALA A 62 0.84 -16.36 8.29
CA ALA A 62 0.09 -15.18 8.66
C ALA A 62 0.38 -14.13 7.59
N SER A 63 -0.71 -13.65 6.99
CA SER A 63 -0.63 -12.70 5.91
C SER A 63 0.02 -11.43 6.45
N GLN A 64 1.26 -11.13 6.04
CA GLN A 64 2.02 -10.02 6.59
C GLN A 64 1.37 -8.71 6.13
N LYS A 65 0.72 -7.97 7.03
CA LYS A 65 -0.03 -6.75 6.69
C LYS A 65 0.85 -5.52 6.81
N LEU A 66 0.73 -4.59 5.87
CA LEU A 66 1.44 -3.32 5.88
C LEU A 66 1.05 -2.49 7.11
N VAL A 67 2.04 -1.97 7.84
CA VAL A 67 1.82 -1.12 9.04
C VAL A 67 2.54 0.22 8.97
N SER A 68 3.53 0.39 8.08
CA SER A 68 4.23 1.66 7.88
C SER A 68 4.73 1.78 6.45
N LEU A 69 4.62 2.99 5.90
CA LEU A 69 5.26 3.42 4.67
C LEU A 69 6.04 4.69 4.97
N THR A 70 7.30 4.69 4.57
CA THR A 70 8.20 5.81 4.83
C THR A 70 9.04 6.10 3.61
N ALA A 71 9.02 7.36 3.16
CA ALA A 71 9.86 7.84 2.07
C ALA A 71 11.06 8.62 2.62
N THR A 72 12.19 8.56 1.94
CA THR A 72 13.35 9.43 2.15
C THR A 72 13.89 9.89 0.81
N PHE A 73 14.36 11.13 0.76
CA PHE A 73 14.94 11.71 -0.44
C PHE A 73 16.37 12.17 -0.14
N HIS A 74 17.31 11.84 -1.00
CA HIS A 74 18.64 12.44 -1.00
C HIS A 74 18.72 13.38 -2.19
N THR A 75 18.84 14.68 -1.96
CA THR A 75 19.07 15.66 -3.05
C THR A 75 20.45 15.42 -3.65
N THR A 76 20.60 15.53 -4.98
CA THR A 76 21.88 15.17 -5.66
C THR A 76 22.61 16.33 -6.32
N ASP A 77 21.98 17.51 -6.41
CA ASP A 77 22.60 18.69 -6.99
C ASP A 77 22.39 19.93 -6.13
N ASN A 78 21.36 20.73 -6.42
CA ASN A 78 21.07 22.01 -5.82
C ASN A 78 19.81 21.90 -4.94
N ASP A 79 19.63 22.92 -4.10
CA ASP A 79 18.47 23.06 -3.22
C ASP A 79 17.19 22.89 -4.01
N LYS A 80 16.25 22.17 -3.43
CA LYS A 80 14.87 22.27 -3.87
C LYS A 80 14.35 23.62 -3.43
N ASP A 81 13.85 24.43 -4.34
CA ASP A 81 13.29 25.71 -3.94
C ASP A 81 12.12 25.52 -2.96
N TRP A 82 12.03 26.41 -1.97
CA TRP A 82 10.99 26.39 -0.93
C TRP A 82 9.58 26.72 -1.48
N THR A 83 9.44 26.91 -2.80
CA THR A 83 8.17 27.18 -3.48
C THR A 83 7.63 25.96 -4.24
N THR A 84 8.31 24.82 -4.14
CA THR A 84 7.85 23.56 -4.72
C THR A 84 7.33 22.61 -3.65
N GLN A 85 6.11 22.09 -3.82
CA GLN A 85 5.56 21.00 -2.99
C GLN A 85 5.95 19.64 -3.56
N ILE A 86 6.21 18.68 -2.67
CA ILE A 86 6.36 17.27 -3.03
C ILE A 86 5.19 16.45 -2.50
N GLY A 87 4.66 15.60 -3.38
CA GLY A 87 3.73 14.54 -3.02
C GLY A 87 4.37 13.16 -3.20
N SER A 88 3.94 12.20 -2.40
CA SER A 88 4.32 10.80 -2.53
C SER A 88 3.11 9.92 -2.29
N THR A 89 2.81 9.03 -3.23
CA THR A 89 1.61 8.21 -3.21
C THR A 89 1.96 6.78 -3.59
N VAL A 90 1.46 5.80 -2.85
CA VAL A 90 1.50 4.38 -3.22
C VAL A 90 0.10 3.95 -3.62
N ARG A 91 -0.03 3.36 -4.81
CA ARG A 91 -1.31 2.88 -5.36
C ARG A 91 -1.31 1.39 -5.63
N LEU A 92 -2.36 0.70 -5.22
CA LEU A 92 -2.61 -0.70 -5.54
C LEU A 92 -3.91 -0.80 -6.34
N ASN A 93 -3.85 -1.32 -7.57
CA ASN A 93 -5.01 -1.45 -8.45
C ASN A 93 -5.81 -0.14 -8.62
N GLY A 94 -5.12 1.01 -8.63
CA GLY A 94 -5.72 2.34 -8.72
C GLY A 94 -6.13 2.96 -7.38
N HIS A 95 -6.26 2.17 -6.31
CA HIS A 95 -6.59 2.63 -4.96
C HIS A 95 -5.36 3.20 -4.25
N VAL A 96 -5.52 4.27 -3.47
CA VAL A 96 -4.43 4.82 -2.65
C VAL A 96 -4.25 3.93 -1.43
N VAL A 97 -3.04 3.40 -1.26
CA VAL A 97 -2.63 2.60 -0.09
C VAL A 97 -2.04 3.49 0.98
N GLY A 98 -1.20 4.44 0.55
CA GLY A 98 -0.70 5.47 1.44
C GLY A 98 -0.23 6.68 0.68
N GLU A 99 -0.38 7.85 1.30
CA GLU A 99 0.01 9.10 0.67
C GLU A 99 0.51 10.14 1.66
N ILE A 100 1.34 11.04 1.16
CA ILE A 100 1.60 12.33 1.77
C ILE A 100 1.60 13.38 0.68
N PHE A 101 1.07 14.55 1.02
CA PHE A 101 1.25 15.75 0.23
C PHE A 101 1.82 16.80 1.18
N CYS A 102 3.07 17.22 0.96
CA CYS A 102 3.67 18.27 1.77
C CYS A 102 2.98 19.60 1.42
N CYS A 103 2.14 20.07 2.33
CA CYS A 103 1.26 21.21 2.09
C CYS A 103 1.96 22.57 2.19
N SER A 104 3.23 22.65 2.58
CA SER A 104 3.79 23.90 3.10
C SER A 104 4.73 24.62 2.12
N ALA A 105 4.21 24.90 0.93
CA ALA A 105 4.92 25.56 -0.17
C ALA A 105 5.24 27.05 0.05
N ASP A 106 5.04 27.54 1.26
CA ASP A 106 5.29 28.90 1.65
C ASP A 106 6.16 29.02 2.90
N ARG A 107 6.65 27.90 3.44
CA ARG A 107 7.55 27.91 4.58
C ARG A 107 8.93 27.55 4.09
N LYS A 108 9.87 28.47 4.34
CA LYS A 108 11.30 28.25 4.22
C LYS A 108 11.77 26.97 4.94
N ASP A 109 10.98 26.42 5.86
CA ASP A 109 11.31 25.20 6.60
C ASP A 109 10.90 23.89 5.87
N ASP A 110 10.17 23.96 4.76
CA ASP A 110 9.77 22.80 3.92
C ASP A 110 10.61 22.76 2.62
N HIS A 111 11.93 22.97 2.76
CA HIS A 111 12.93 22.82 1.71
C HIS A 111 13.75 21.54 1.95
N TYR A 112 14.47 21.13 0.91
CA TYR A 112 15.36 19.96 0.98
C TYR A 112 16.77 20.42 0.68
N ASP A 113 17.57 20.57 1.73
CA ASP A 113 18.97 20.99 1.66
C ASP A 113 19.75 20.22 0.57
N ASP A 114 20.66 20.90 -0.11
CA ASP A 114 21.55 20.34 -1.14
C ASP A 114 22.35 19.15 -0.61
N ASN A 115 22.50 18.13 -1.45
CA ASN A 115 23.35 16.95 -1.19
C ASN A 115 23.08 16.27 0.17
N THR A 116 21.83 16.29 0.63
CA THR A 116 21.45 15.89 1.99
C THR A 116 20.29 14.89 1.97
N ASP A 117 20.33 13.94 2.89
CA ASP A 117 19.20 13.03 3.15
C ASP A 117 18.13 13.74 3.98
N SER A 118 16.89 13.70 3.49
CA SER A 118 15.73 14.11 4.26
C SER A 118 15.53 13.20 5.48
N PRO A 119 14.94 13.71 6.58
CA PRO A 119 14.40 12.82 7.59
C PRO A 119 13.34 11.88 6.97
N PRO A 120 13.04 10.74 7.62
CA PRO A 120 12.00 9.84 7.13
C PRO A 120 10.61 10.49 7.16
N ILE A 121 9.92 10.43 6.03
CA ILE A 121 8.59 11.00 5.81
C ILE A 121 7.56 9.88 5.86
N TYR A 122 6.67 9.91 6.83
CA TYR A 122 5.64 8.89 7.01
C TYR A 122 4.43 9.18 6.11
N LEU A 123 4.05 8.20 5.30
CA LEU A 123 2.83 8.27 4.49
C LEU A 123 1.62 7.89 5.35
N ASN A 124 0.51 8.59 5.14
CA ASN A 124 -0.77 8.24 5.77
C ASN A 124 -1.32 6.99 5.08
N ILE A 125 -1.37 5.88 5.80
CA ILE A 125 -1.87 4.60 5.27
C ILE A 125 -3.40 4.57 5.35
N SER A 126 -4.05 4.38 4.21
CA SER A 126 -5.49 4.18 4.07
C SER A 126 -5.87 2.70 3.95
N GLU A 127 -4.94 1.85 3.48
CA GLU A 127 -5.16 0.42 3.30
C GLU A 127 -3.98 -0.40 3.81
N HIS A 128 -4.26 -1.61 4.30
CA HIS A 128 -3.25 -2.52 4.84
C HIS A 128 -3.07 -3.74 3.93
N PRO A 129 -2.54 -3.58 2.70
CA PRO A 129 -2.30 -4.71 1.83
C PRO A 129 -1.29 -5.67 2.46
N THR A 130 -1.38 -6.91 2.03
CA THR A 130 -0.38 -7.92 2.36
C THR A 130 0.94 -7.61 1.68
N LYS A 131 2.01 -8.17 2.22
CA LYS A 131 3.34 -8.11 1.60
C LYS A 131 3.33 -8.58 0.15
N ASP A 132 2.53 -9.58 -0.20
CA ASP A 132 2.47 -10.06 -1.58
C ASP A 132 1.59 -9.17 -2.46
N GLU A 133 0.50 -8.61 -1.95
CA GLU A 133 -0.35 -7.63 -2.65
C GLU A 133 0.37 -6.33 -2.95
N LEU A 134 1.31 -5.91 -2.10
CA LEU A 134 2.10 -4.71 -2.35
C LEU A 134 3.04 -4.88 -3.56
N ASN A 135 3.33 -6.12 -4.00
CA ASN A 135 4.05 -6.33 -5.25
C ASN A 135 3.17 -5.96 -6.45
N GLY A 136 3.68 -5.13 -7.35
CA GLY A 136 2.93 -4.62 -8.50
C GLY A 136 2.08 -3.38 -8.16
N SER A 137 2.25 -2.81 -6.96
CA SER A 137 1.77 -1.46 -6.67
C SER A 137 2.65 -0.41 -7.36
N ILE A 138 2.13 0.80 -7.53
CA ILE A 138 2.84 1.93 -8.13
C ILE A 138 3.20 2.90 -7.02
N TYR A 139 4.47 3.28 -6.94
CA TYR A 139 4.92 4.44 -6.18
C TYR A 139 5.04 5.65 -7.11
N GLU A 140 4.38 6.73 -6.77
CA GLU A 140 4.34 7.97 -7.53
C GLU A 140 4.90 9.11 -6.67
N ILE A 141 5.87 9.84 -7.21
CA ILE A 141 6.38 11.08 -6.63
C ILE A 141 5.92 12.22 -7.52
N THR A 142 5.34 13.26 -6.93
CA THR A 142 4.86 14.43 -7.67
C THR A 142 5.48 15.72 -7.15
N ALA A 143 5.63 16.70 -8.05
CA ALA A 143 6.03 18.06 -7.69
C ALA A 143 5.03 19.05 -8.25
N MET A 144 4.79 20.11 -7.49
CA MET A 144 3.93 21.21 -7.89
C MET A 144 4.51 22.53 -7.41
N GLU A 145 4.57 23.51 -8.29
CA GLU A 145 5.03 24.85 -7.96
C GLU A 145 3.82 25.72 -7.53
N VAL A 146 4.02 26.58 -6.53
CA VAL A 146 2.91 27.37 -5.93
C VAL A 146 3.01 28.90 -6.04
N LYS A 147 4.15 29.46 -6.45
CA LYS A 147 4.48 30.90 -6.43
C LYS A 147 5.07 31.45 -7.75
N GLY A 148 4.75 30.84 -8.90
CA GLY A 148 5.08 31.34 -10.23
C GLY A 148 6.50 31.06 -10.76
N GLY A 149 7.22 30.06 -10.25
CA GLY A 149 8.52 29.59 -10.72
C GLY A 149 8.49 28.34 -11.62
N THR A 150 9.70 27.87 -11.94
CA THR A 150 10.00 26.56 -12.51
C THR A 150 11.25 26.08 -11.79
N ASP A 151 11.18 24.89 -11.20
CA ASP A 151 12.29 24.25 -10.50
C ASP A 151 12.52 22.86 -11.09
N GLU A 152 13.77 22.42 -11.13
CA GLU A 152 14.13 21.05 -11.47
C GLU A 152 14.80 20.44 -10.25
N TRP A 153 14.14 19.42 -9.67
CA TRP A 153 14.62 18.78 -8.45
C TRP A 153 15.26 17.44 -8.78
N HIS A 154 16.57 17.30 -8.52
CA HIS A 154 17.29 16.04 -8.69
C HIS A 154 17.51 15.31 -7.36
N PHE A 155 17.18 14.02 -7.33
CA PHE A 155 17.23 13.24 -6.10
C PHE A 155 17.39 11.73 -6.30
N ASP A 156 17.85 11.05 -5.26
CA ASP A 156 17.65 9.62 -5.05
C ASP A 156 16.49 9.42 -4.07
N ALA A 157 15.48 8.64 -4.45
CA ALA A 157 14.35 8.30 -3.58
C ALA A 157 14.51 6.90 -2.98
N ARG A 158 14.07 6.74 -1.74
CA ARG A 158 13.91 5.43 -1.11
C ARG A 158 12.54 5.32 -0.48
N LEU A 159 11.93 4.14 -0.60
CA LEU A 159 10.66 3.80 0.03
C LEU A 159 10.88 2.58 0.92
N ASN A 160 10.50 2.68 2.18
CA ASN A 160 10.49 1.58 3.14
C ASN A 160 9.04 1.20 3.49
N ALA A 161 8.73 -0.08 3.38
CA ALA A 161 7.51 -0.67 3.92
C ALA A 161 7.84 -1.57 5.10
N LYS A 162 7.11 -1.42 6.20
CA LYS A 162 7.17 -2.31 7.38
C LYS A 162 5.87 -3.08 7.50
N PHE A 163 5.97 -4.35 7.88
CA PHE A 163 4.83 -5.25 8.10
C PHE A 163 4.64 -5.59 9.58
N ASP A 164 3.45 -6.06 9.92
CA ASP A 164 3.04 -6.45 11.28
C ASP A 164 3.90 -7.57 11.89
N ASP A 165 4.45 -8.46 11.05
CA ASP A 165 5.42 -9.48 11.44
C ASP A 165 6.83 -8.94 11.72
N GLY A 166 7.03 -7.62 11.59
CA GLY A 166 8.30 -6.93 11.77
C GLY A 166 9.21 -6.97 10.54
N SER A 167 8.85 -7.73 9.50
CA SER A 167 9.62 -7.74 8.25
C SER A 167 9.51 -6.40 7.51
N GLN A 168 10.46 -6.15 6.61
CA GLN A 168 10.53 -4.91 5.85
C GLN A 168 10.75 -5.18 4.36
N ARG A 169 10.47 -4.17 3.55
CA ARG A 169 10.90 -4.07 2.15
C ARG A 169 11.40 -2.65 1.88
N ASN A 170 12.45 -2.57 1.08
CA ASN A 170 13.09 -1.32 0.69
C ASN A 170 13.15 -1.23 -0.82
N TRP A 171 12.80 -0.08 -1.37
CA TRP A 171 13.02 0.27 -2.77
C TRP A 171 13.91 1.48 -2.84
N THR A 172 14.78 1.53 -3.84
CA THR A 172 15.70 2.64 -4.10
C THR A 172 15.61 3.02 -5.57
N PHE A 173 15.45 4.31 -5.83
CA PHE A 173 15.28 4.90 -7.15
C PHE A 173 16.31 6.02 -7.29
N LEU A 174 17.38 5.75 -8.04
CA LEU A 174 18.53 6.65 -8.12
C LEU A 174 18.41 7.62 -9.30
N LYS A 175 19.02 8.80 -9.18
CA LYS A 175 19.19 9.80 -10.25
C LYS A 175 17.88 10.22 -10.91
N GLN A 176 16.88 10.48 -10.08
CA GLN A 176 15.60 11.00 -10.55
C GLN A 176 15.69 12.51 -10.74
N SER A 177 14.89 13.03 -11.67
CA SER A 177 14.69 14.47 -11.87
C SER A 177 13.20 14.73 -12.02
N LEU A 178 12.70 15.71 -11.28
CA LEU A 178 11.30 16.09 -11.31
C LEU A 178 11.16 17.60 -11.51
N HIS A 179 10.49 17.97 -12.59
CA HIS A 179 10.24 19.37 -12.91
C HIS A 179 8.97 19.83 -12.23
N SER A 180 9.03 20.95 -11.51
CA SER A 180 7.85 21.62 -11.00
C SER A 180 7.36 22.67 -12.01
N LYS A 181 6.05 22.75 -12.16
CA LYS A 181 5.42 23.75 -13.03
C LYS A 181 4.29 24.43 -12.30
N SER A 182 4.18 25.75 -12.49
CA SER A 182 3.14 26.53 -11.85
C SER A 182 1.75 26.02 -12.18
N GLY A 183 0.99 25.66 -11.15
CA GLY A 183 -0.39 25.17 -11.26
C GLY A 183 -0.56 23.77 -11.87
N SER A 184 0.51 23.01 -12.12
CA SER A 184 0.45 21.62 -12.59
C SER A 184 1.21 20.68 -11.66
N ARG A 185 0.68 19.47 -11.48
CA ARG A 185 1.39 18.37 -10.83
C ARG A 185 2.06 17.53 -11.89
N GLU A 186 3.38 17.57 -11.91
CA GLU A 186 4.18 16.62 -12.68
C GLU A 186 4.58 15.47 -11.76
N GLY A 187 4.79 14.27 -12.31
CA GLY A 187 5.13 13.12 -11.49
C GLY A 187 5.88 12.02 -12.23
N ILE A 188 6.60 11.22 -11.45
CA ILE A 188 7.31 10.03 -11.90
C ILE A 188 6.71 8.83 -11.18
N LYS A 189 6.56 7.72 -11.91
CA LYS A 189 5.97 6.48 -11.42
C LYS A 189 6.99 5.36 -11.44
N PHE A 190 6.98 4.56 -10.38
CA PHE A 190 7.84 3.41 -10.18
C PHE A 190 6.98 2.20 -9.85
N ASP A 191 7.21 1.10 -10.55
CA ASP A 191 6.59 -0.16 -10.16
C ASP A 191 7.31 -0.74 -8.95
N LEU A 192 6.53 -1.07 -7.91
CA LEU A 192 7.03 -1.74 -6.72
C LEU A 192 7.01 -3.25 -6.95
N TYR A 193 8.00 -3.74 -7.69
CA TYR A 193 8.27 -5.18 -7.76
C TYR A 193 9.19 -5.61 -6.62
N LYS A 194 9.23 -6.91 -6.39
CA LYS A 194 10.24 -7.50 -5.50
C LYS A 194 11.61 -7.19 -6.13
N ASN A 195 12.48 -6.49 -5.41
CA ASN A 195 13.87 -6.39 -5.84
C ASN A 195 14.40 -7.82 -6.03
N HIS A 196 15.00 -8.08 -7.18
CA HIS A 196 15.85 -9.24 -7.34
C HIS A 196 17.13 -8.95 -6.55
N ASP A 197 17.10 -9.29 -5.27
CA ASP A 197 18.33 -9.46 -4.48
C ASP A 197 19.17 -10.59 -5.09
#